data_AF-A0A8S3WVV9-F1
#
_entry.id   AF-A0A8S3WVV9-F1
#
_cell.length_a   1.000
_cell.length_b   1.000
_cell.length_c   1.000
_cell.angle_alpha   90.00
_cell.angle_beta   90.00
_cell.angle_gamma   90.00
#
_symmetry.space_group_name_H-M   'P 1'
#
loop_
_entity.id
_entity.type
_entity.pdbx_description
1 polymer ?
#
loop_
_entity_poly.entity_id
_entity_poly.type
_entity_poly.pdbx_seq_one_letter_code
_entity_poly.pdbx_strand_id
1 'polypeptide(L)'
;MLPPDARQRGFVCADGTLENSAVLDAVLGDSRKRLRECHVAVLYFAKAFDTVSDRALVGLLRARRLPLAFCDYITRLYDSATTTLDVGVQSSSPVKLGRGVRQGDPLSPILFNMAMDVILAALPKEVGYRLEMERVSALAYADDLVLLAGSKVGMQESIDRVFEVASSMGLLVNNNKSSVLSMVPDGKRKKHHYLTGKNFRIGRKWLSQTSCVERWRYLGIDFQASGCVMLEHDIKVALTNISKAPLKPQQELEIVRGHLIPRFLHGLVLGNISDDRLSMLVRNWLRLPNDVSVGYFHADIKDGGLAIPSLRATVPDLILKRFGRLDSSSWPVAQAAARSARIRKKLSWADKQIRKFTRENPVTGLRSVPRFWRDRLWSSVDGFELRESARTPASTKWIREEFSHVSCRDFVQFVQTHINALPSRVRTSRGRRIGRETELNCRAGCVVREKTAHTIQQCWRTHGGRILRHDRVVSLVAEAMASDQWSVVTEPHVKTSKGLRKSDIVAAKGGVGVIVDVHVVSGQRPSR
;
A
#
# COMPACT_ATOMS: atom_id res chain seq x y z
N MET A 1 14.83 -13.41 -26.25
CA MET A 1 13.39 -13.16 -26.02
C MET A 1 13.10 -11.77 -26.58
N LEU A 2 12.26 -11.64 -27.61
CA LEU A 2 11.90 -10.31 -28.12
C LEU A 2 11.11 -9.58 -27.03
N PRO A 3 11.51 -8.38 -26.60
CA PRO A 3 10.73 -7.63 -25.62
C PRO A 3 9.34 -7.34 -26.20
N PRO A 4 8.28 -7.39 -25.39
CA PRO A 4 6.95 -6.98 -25.83
C PRO A 4 6.95 -5.52 -26.29
N ASP A 5 5.94 -5.14 -27.07
CA ASP A 5 5.78 -3.78 -27.56
C ASP A 5 5.85 -2.78 -26.39
N ALA A 6 6.56 -1.67 -26.58
CA ALA A 6 6.74 -0.67 -25.53
C ALA A 6 5.42 -0.05 -25.04
N ARG A 7 4.30 -0.20 -25.76
CA ARG A 7 2.98 0.26 -25.31
C ARG A 7 2.27 -0.75 -24.41
N GLN A 8 2.72 -2.02 -24.38
CA GLN A 8 2.24 -3.04 -23.45
C GLN A 8 2.99 -2.92 -22.12
N ARG A 9 2.24 -2.59 -21.07
CA ARG A 9 2.77 -2.37 -19.72
C ARG A 9 2.25 -3.37 -18.69
N GLY A 10 1.41 -4.31 -19.11
CA GLY A 10 1.04 -5.48 -18.32
C GLY A 10 2.07 -6.61 -18.46
N PHE A 11 2.32 -7.32 -17.36
CA PHE A 11 3.24 -8.47 -17.29
C PHE A 11 4.67 -8.19 -17.77
N VAL A 12 5.13 -6.95 -17.62
CA VAL A 12 6.51 -6.52 -17.88
C VAL A 12 7.17 -6.04 -16.59
N CYS A 13 8.51 -6.03 -16.56
CA CYS A 13 9.29 -5.54 -15.42
C CYS A 13 9.34 -4.00 -15.40
N ALA A 14 8.18 -3.36 -15.23
CA ALA A 14 8.03 -1.91 -15.08
C ALA A 14 6.81 -1.58 -14.18
N ASP A 15 6.74 -0.37 -13.61
CA ASP A 15 5.51 0.11 -12.93
C ASP A 15 4.50 0.57 -13.99
N GLY A 16 3.97 -0.40 -14.75
CA GLY A 16 3.10 -0.15 -15.88
C GLY A 16 1.80 0.56 -15.53
N THR A 17 1.30 0.33 -14.31
CA THR A 17 0.13 1.01 -13.78
C THR A 17 0.36 2.51 -13.62
N LEU A 18 1.50 2.91 -13.03
CA LEU A 18 1.88 4.31 -12.91
C LEU A 18 2.12 4.94 -14.27
N GLU A 19 2.92 4.28 -15.13
CA GLU A 19 3.30 4.83 -16.42
C GLU A 19 2.08 5.14 -17.29
N ASN A 20 1.17 4.17 -17.47
CA ASN A 20 -0.04 4.37 -18.28
C ASN A 20 -0.94 5.45 -17.69
N SER A 21 -1.18 5.44 -16.38
CA SER A 21 -2.04 6.44 -15.73
C SER A 21 -1.44 7.85 -15.77
N ALA A 22 -0.12 7.97 -15.60
CA ALA A 22 0.61 9.24 -15.69
C ALA A 22 0.57 9.82 -17.11
N VAL A 23 0.75 8.98 -18.13
CA VAL A 23 0.64 9.37 -19.54
C VAL A 23 -0.77 9.83 -19.86
N LEU A 24 -1.80 9.07 -19.45
CA LEU A 24 -3.19 9.43 -19.69
C LEU A 24 -3.54 10.78 -19.03
N ASP A 25 -3.14 10.99 -17.76
CA ASP A 25 -3.37 12.26 -17.07
C ASP A 25 -2.61 13.44 -17.71
N ALA A 26 -1.40 13.20 -18.20
CA ALA A 26 -0.60 14.20 -18.92
C ALA A 26 -1.25 14.59 -20.26
N VAL A 27 -1.76 13.62 -21.04
CA VAL A 27 -2.46 13.85 -22.30
C VAL A 27 -3.74 14.65 -22.10
N LEU A 28 -4.60 14.24 -21.16
CA LEU A 28 -5.83 14.98 -20.82
C LEU A 28 -5.51 16.39 -20.31
N GLY A 29 -4.45 16.53 -19.50
CA GLY A 29 -3.97 17.82 -19.03
C GLY A 29 -3.46 18.74 -20.13
N ASP A 30 -2.67 18.21 -21.07
CA ASP A 30 -2.11 18.98 -22.19
C ASP A 30 -3.19 19.43 -23.16
N SER A 31 -4.12 18.53 -23.53
CA SER A 31 -5.27 18.86 -24.39
C SER A 31 -6.10 20.01 -23.83
N ARG A 32 -6.37 19.99 -22.51
CA ARG A 32 -7.09 21.07 -21.84
C ARG A 32 -6.31 22.37 -21.80
N LYS A 33 -5.02 22.32 -21.47
CA LYS A 33 -4.18 23.51 -21.35
C LYS A 33 -3.94 24.18 -22.70
N ARG A 34 -3.74 23.39 -23.76
CA ARG A 34 -3.43 23.88 -25.11
C ARG A 34 -4.64 23.97 -26.04
N LEU A 35 -5.85 23.62 -25.56
CA LEU A 35 -7.08 23.54 -26.35
C LEU A 35 -6.88 22.73 -27.65
N ARG A 36 -6.32 21.51 -27.52
CA ARG A 36 -6.09 20.60 -28.63
C ARG A 36 -7.14 19.50 -28.68
N GLU A 37 -7.56 19.13 -29.87
CA GLU A 37 -8.43 17.97 -30.10
C GLU A 37 -7.80 16.71 -29.50
N CYS A 38 -8.60 15.93 -28.78
CA CYS A 38 -8.17 14.71 -28.12
C CYS A 38 -9.33 13.72 -28.04
N HIS A 39 -9.08 12.51 -28.53
CA HIS A 39 -9.99 11.38 -28.42
C HIS A 39 -9.31 10.30 -27.59
N VAL A 40 -10.06 9.71 -26.66
CA VAL A 40 -9.64 8.59 -25.82
C VAL A 40 -10.66 7.48 -25.98
N ALA A 41 -10.28 6.34 -26.56
CA ALA A 41 -11.15 5.17 -26.64
C ALA A 41 -10.66 4.13 -25.65
N VAL A 42 -11.52 3.73 -24.70
CA VAL A 42 -11.26 2.65 -23.75
C VAL A 42 -11.92 1.39 -24.31
N LEU A 43 -11.10 0.43 -24.72
CA LEU A 43 -11.54 -0.82 -25.32
C LEU A 43 -11.31 -1.97 -24.34
N TYR A 44 -12.32 -2.82 -24.21
CA TYR A 44 -12.26 -4.04 -23.39
C TYR A 44 -12.46 -5.27 -24.26
N PHE A 45 -11.66 -6.32 -24.04
CA PHE A 45 -11.88 -7.60 -24.69
C PHE A 45 -12.78 -8.51 -23.84
N ALA A 46 -13.67 -9.26 -24.49
CA ALA A 46 -14.56 -10.20 -23.81
C ALA A 46 -13.81 -11.50 -23.51
N LYS A 47 -13.55 -11.78 -22.22
CA LYS A 47 -12.83 -12.98 -21.76
C LYS A 47 -11.51 -13.16 -22.52
N ALA A 48 -10.65 -12.14 -22.47
CA ALA A 48 -9.48 -12.02 -23.33
C ALA A 48 -8.57 -13.27 -23.27
N PHE A 49 -8.26 -13.75 -22.07
CA PHE A 49 -7.44 -14.95 -21.88
C PHE A 49 -8.12 -16.20 -22.47
N ASP A 50 -9.43 -16.36 -22.31
CA ASP A 50 -10.17 -17.55 -22.72
C ASP A 50 -10.53 -17.58 -24.21
N THR A 51 -10.20 -16.52 -24.97
CA THR A 51 -10.65 -16.35 -26.37
C THR A 51 -9.53 -16.32 -27.39
N VAL A 52 -8.27 -16.15 -26.96
CA VAL A 52 -7.11 -16.22 -27.87
C VAL A 52 -7.11 -17.54 -28.64
N SER A 53 -6.96 -17.46 -29.95
CA SER A 53 -6.90 -18.64 -30.82
C SER A 53 -5.54 -19.34 -30.70
N ASP A 54 -5.55 -20.60 -30.28
CA ASP A 54 -4.34 -21.43 -30.17
C ASP A 54 -3.62 -21.55 -31.52
N ARG A 55 -4.40 -21.65 -32.62
CA ARG A 55 -3.86 -21.67 -33.98
C ARG A 55 -3.18 -20.35 -34.35
N ALA A 56 -3.78 -19.22 -34.00
CA ALA A 56 -3.20 -17.91 -34.27
C ALA A 56 -1.91 -17.71 -33.45
N LEU A 57 -1.90 -18.17 -32.20
CA LEU A 57 -0.74 -18.12 -31.33
C LEU A 57 0.42 -18.96 -31.87
N VAL A 58 0.18 -20.21 -32.28
CA VAL A 58 1.22 -21.07 -32.89
C VAL A 58 1.73 -20.46 -34.21
N GLY A 59 0.83 -19.91 -35.04
CA GLY A 59 1.20 -19.19 -36.25
C GLY A 59 2.12 -18.00 -35.96
N LEU A 60 1.82 -17.26 -34.89
CA LEU A 60 2.63 -16.13 -34.43
C LEU A 60 4.01 -16.55 -33.92
N LEU A 61 4.12 -17.66 -33.17
CA LEU A 61 5.41 -18.20 -32.71
C LEU A 61 6.32 -18.53 -33.90
N ARG A 62 5.75 -19.15 -34.94
CA ARG A 62 6.45 -19.46 -36.19
C ARG A 62 6.84 -18.20 -36.96
N ALA A 63 5.93 -17.23 -37.08
CA ALA A 63 6.20 -15.94 -37.73
C ALA A 63 7.34 -15.17 -37.05
N ARG A 64 7.46 -15.29 -35.72
CA ARG A 64 8.56 -14.74 -34.92
C ARG A 64 9.86 -15.55 -34.98
N ARG A 65 9.93 -16.58 -35.82
CA ARG A 65 11.11 -17.43 -36.04
C ARG A 65 11.64 -18.07 -34.75
N LEU A 66 10.74 -18.43 -33.82
CA LEU A 66 11.12 -19.23 -32.66
C LEU A 66 11.48 -20.66 -33.08
N PRO A 67 12.31 -21.38 -32.31
CA PRO A 67 12.69 -22.75 -32.64
C PRO A 67 11.47 -23.65 -32.86
N LEU A 68 11.49 -24.47 -33.91
CA LEU A 68 10.37 -25.36 -34.23
C LEU A 68 10.02 -26.29 -33.07
N ALA A 69 11.04 -26.83 -32.39
CA ALA A 69 10.85 -27.65 -31.19
C ALA A 69 10.05 -26.94 -30.09
N PHE A 70 10.24 -25.62 -29.93
CA PHE A 70 9.47 -24.82 -28.98
C PHE A 70 8.03 -24.60 -29.46
N CYS A 71 7.84 -24.33 -30.76
CA CYS A 71 6.51 -24.20 -31.34
C CYS A 71 5.70 -25.50 -31.19
N ASP A 72 6.34 -26.64 -31.40
CA ASP A 72 5.72 -27.96 -31.27
C ASP A 72 5.41 -28.29 -29.80
N TYR A 73 6.30 -27.92 -28.88
CA TYR A 73 6.04 -28.01 -27.44
C TYR A 73 4.79 -27.23 -27.04
N ILE A 74 4.68 -25.96 -27.45
CA ILE A 74 3.50 -25.14 -27.17
C ILE A 74 2.25 -25.72 -27.84
N THR A 75 2.34 -26.18 -29.08
CA THR A 75 1.21 -26.80 -29.79
C THR A 75 0.67 -28.01 -29.02
N ARG A 76 1.56 -28.91 -28.58
CA ARG A 76 1.17 -30.09 -27.78
C ARG A 76 0.60 -29.69 -26.42
N LEU A 77 1.20 -28.69 -25.77
CA LEU A 77 0.71 -28.17 -24.50
C LEU A 77 -0.74 -27.73 -24.60
N TYR A 78 -1.12 -26.97 -25.63
CA TYR A 78 -2.51 -26.54 -25.80
C TYR A 78 -3.44 -27.65 -26.31
N ASP A 79 -2.99 -28.52 -27.23
CA ASP A 79 -3.84 -29.60 -27.77
C ASP A 79 -4.21 -30.68 -26.73
N SER A 80 -3.32 -30.94 -25.76
CA SER A 80 -3.58 -31.88 -24.67
C SER A 80 -4.25 -31.23 -23.45
N ALA A 81 -4.67 -29.98 -23.54
CA ALA A 81 -5.22 -29.23 -22.41
C ALA A 81 -6.66 -29.67 -22.09
N THR A 82 -6.88 -30.07 -20.83
CA THR A 82 -8.22 -30.38 -20.30
C THR A 82 -8.46 -29.63 -18.99
N THR A 83 -9.72 -29.38 -18.67
CA THR A 83 -10.16 -28.86 -17.37
C THR A 83 -11.20 -29.79 -16.75
N THR A 84 -11.23 -29.88 -15.43
CA THR A 84 -12.26 -30.59 -14.66
C THR A 84 -12.97 -29.60 -13.75
N LEU A 85 -14.27 -29.77 -13.56
CA LEU A 85 -15.07 -28.93 -12.67
C LEU A 85 -15.34 -29.72 -11.38
N ASP A 86 -14.84 -29.20 -10.26
CA ASP A 86 -15.05 -29.80 -8.95
C ASP A 86 -16.16 -29.05 -8.20
N VAL A 87 -17.21 -29.76 -7.79
CA VAL A 87 -18.33 -29.25 -7.00
C VAL A 87 -18.48 -30.12 -5.75
N GLY A 88 -17.90 -29.64 -4.64
CA GLY A 88 -17.82 -30.41 -3.39
C GLY A 88 -16.93 -31.64 -3.55
N VAL A 89 -17.51 -32.83 -3.46
CA VAL A 89 -16.81 -34.13 -3.62
C VAL A 89 -16.97 -34.74 -5.02
N GLN A 90 -17.66 -34.04 -5.93
CA GLN A 90 -17.90 -34.52 -7.29
C GLN A 90 -17.02 -33.78 -8.29
N SER A 91 -16.40 -34.53 -9.20
CA SER A 91 -15.60 -33.98 -10.31
C SER A 91 -16.28 -34.32 -11.64
N SER A 92 -16.29 -33.36 -12.57
CA SER A 92 -16.74 -33.62 -13.94
C SER A 92 -15.78 -34.53 -14.69
N SER A 93 -16.23 -35.11 -15.81
CA SER A 93 -15.31 -35.65 -16.81
C SER A 93 -14.38 -34.53 -17.34
N PRO A 94 -13.15 -34.88 -17.80
CA PRO A 94 -12.24 -33.92 -18.40
C PRO A 94 -12.87 -33.25 -19.64
N VAL A 95 -12.93 -31.93 -19.63
CA VAL A 95 -13.40 -31.11 -20.75
C VAL A 95 -12.19 -30.59 -21.51
N LYS A 96 -12.08 -30.92 -22.80
CA LYS A 96 -11.01 -30.40 -23.66
C LYS A 96 -11.14 -28.89 -23.84
N LEU A 97 -10.04 -28.17 -23.61
CA LEU A 97 -9.96 -26.74 -23.88
C LEU A 97 -9.66 -26.54 -25.37
N GLY A 98 -10.53 -25.81 -26.07
CA GLY A 98 -10.41 -25.61 -27.54
C GLY A 98 -9.88 -24.23 -27.96
N ARG A 99 -9.66 -23.33 -27.00
CA ARG A 99 -9.08 -21.99 -27.19
C ARG A 99 -8.69 -21.39 -25.85
N GLY A 100 -7.85 -20.37 -25.91
CA GLY A 100 -7.52 -19.50 -24.80
C GLY A 100 -6.20 -19.89 -24.13
N VAL A 101 -5.52 -18.88 -23.62
CA VAL A 101 -4.34 -19.05 -22.78
C VAL A 101 -4.75 -19.52 -21.38
N ARG A 102 -4.00 -20.46 -20.80
CA ARG A 102 -4.30 -21.08 -19.51
C ARG A 102 -4.11 -20.08 -18.37
N GLN A 103 -5.16 -19.76 -17.62
CA GLN A 103 -5.05 -18.90 -16.44
C GLN A 103 -4.26 -19.63 -15.34
N GLY A 104 -3.27 -18.95 -14.74
CA GLY A 104 -2.37 -19.53 -13.74
C GLY A 104 -1.10 -20.18 -14.32
N ASP A 105 -1.00 -20.37 -15.64
CA ASP A 105 0.23 -20.83 -16.29
C ASP A 105 1.26 -19.67 -16.39
N PRO A 106 2.51 -19.84 -15.92
CA PRO A 106 3.55 -18.82 -16.02
C PRO A 106 3.87 -18.34 -17.45
N LEU A 107 3.62 -19.15 -18.48
CA LEU A 107 3.86 -18.79 -19.88
C LEU A 107 2.70 -17.98 -20.49
N SER A 108 1.47 -18.16 -20.00
CA SER A 108 0.28 -17.51 -20.56
C SER A 108 0.38 -15.98 -20.63
N PRO A 109 0.89 -15.26 -19.61
CA PRO A 109 1.07 -13.81 -19.70
C PRO A 109 1.98 -13.37 -20.86
N ILE A 110 3.06 -14.13 -21.12
CA ILE A 110 4.01 -13.84 -22.20
C ILE A 110 3.36 -14.10 -23.56
N LEU A 111 2.67 -15.24 -23.69
CA LEU A 111 1.94 -15.62 -24.90
C LEU A 111 0.81 -14.63 -25.22
N PHE A 112 0.12 -14.15 -24.19
CA PHE A 112 -0.90 -13.11 -24.32
C PHE A 112 -0.30 -11.77 -24.78
N ASN A 113 0.80 -11.33 -24.17
CA ASN A 113 1.52 -10.14 -24.61
C ASN A 113 1.96 -10.26 -26.07
N MET A 114 2.41 -11.44 -26.50
CA MET A 114 2.74 -11.69 -27.89
C MET A 114 1.56 -11.44 -28.84
N ALA A 115 0.35 -11.88 -28.49
CA ALA A 115 -0.85 -11.61 -29.28
C ALA A 115 -1.22 -10.13 -29.30
N MET A 116 -1.13 -9.45 -28.15
CA MET A 116 -1.35 -8.00 -28.03
C MET A 116 -0.34 -7.19 -28.86
N ASP A 117 0.91 -7.62 -28.96
CA ASP A 117 1.91 -6.96 -29.81
C ASP A 117 1.48 -6.90 -31.27
N VAL A 118 0.79 -7.92 -31.79
CA VAL A 118 0.31 -7.91 -33.18
C VAL A 118 -0.75 -6.84 -33.38
N ILE A 119 -1.65 -6.69 -32.40
CA ILE A 119 -2.69 -5.64 -32.39
C ILE A 119 -2.03 -4.27 -32.32
N LEU A 120 -1.06 -4.08 -31.41
CA LEU A 120 -0.36 -2.82 -31.23
C LEU A 120 0.48 -2.45 -32.45
N ALA A 121 1.21 -3.40 -33.04
CA ALA A 121 2.04 -3.20 -34.23
C ALA A 121 1.20 -2.85 -35.47
N ALA A 122 -0.06 -3.27 -35.51
CA ALA A 122 -0.96 -2.97 -36.61
C ALA A 122 -1.50 -1.53 -36.59
N LEU A 123 -1.43 -0.83 -35.44
CA LEU A 123 -1.91 0.56 -35.32
C LEU A 123 -1.15 1.50 -36.28
N PRO A 124 -1.84 2.49 -36.89
CA PRO A 124 -1.20 3.45 -37.78
C PRO A 124 -0.11 4.26 -37.05
N LYS A 125 1.07 4.41 -37.66
CA LYS A 125 2.21 5.08 -37.02
C LYS A 125 2.03 6.59 -36.93
N GLU A 126 1.25 7.15 -37.84
CA GLU A 126 0.97 8.58 -37.99
C GLU A 126 -0.14 9.04 -37.03
N VAL A 127 -0.94 8.09 -36.54
CA VAL A 127 -2.07 8.35 -35.65
C VAL A 127 -1.66 8.29 -34.19
N GLY A 128 -2.08 9.30 -33.43
CA GLY A 128 -1.85 9.39 -32.00
C GLY A 128 -2.10 10.79 -31.47
N TYR A 129 -2.06 10.96 -30.15
CA TYR A 129 -1.98 12.27 -29.52
C TYR A 129 -0.52 12.72 -29.38
N ARG A 130 -0.21 13.97 -29.77
CA ARG A 130 1.15 14.49 -29.67
C ARG A 130 1.42 15.11 -28.30
N LEU A 131 2.20 14.42 -27.48
CA LEU A 131 2.67 14.87 -26.17
C LEU A 131 4.15 15.21 -26.26
N GLU A 132 4.49 16.50 -26.20
CA GLU A 132 5.84 16.99 -26.49
C GLU A 132 6.35 16.55 -27.90
N MET A 133 7.45 15.82 -27.95
CA MET A 133 8.03 15.26 -29.18
C MET A 133 7.48 13.85 -29.48
N GLU A 134 6.79 13.24 -28.53
CA GLU A 134 6.31 11.86 -28.63
C GLU A 134 4.87 11.79 -29.15
N ARG A 135 4.55 10.67 -29.82
CA ARG A 135 3.20 10.35 -30.26
C ARG A 135 2.65 9.20 -29.43
N VAL A 136 1.55 9.44 -28.75
CA VAL A 136 0.86 8.48 -27.90
C VAL A 136 -0.33 7.90 -28.66
N SER A 137 -0.20 6.67 -29.16
CA SER A 137 -1.27 6.00 -29.91
C SER A 137 -2.08 5.01 -29.07
N ALA A 138 -1.43 4.31 -28.14
CA ALA A 138 -2.07 3.35 -27.27
C ALA A 138 -1.38 3.20 -25.90
N LEU A 139 -2.17 2.86 -24.88
CA LEU A 139 -1.75 2.44 -23.55
C LEU A 139 -2.38 1.06 -23.30
N ALA A 140 -1.59 0.00 -23.36
CA ALA A 140 -2.06 -1.35 -23.09
C ALA A 140 -1.58 -1.82 -21.71
N TYR A 141 -2.45 -2.52 -20.99
CA TYR A 141 -2.11 -3.20 -19.75
C TYR A 141 -2.85 -4.52 -19.70
N ALA A 142 -2.16 -5.61 -20.02
CA ALA A 142 -2.80 -6.89 -20.29
C ALA A 142 -3.91 -6.70 -21.35
N ASP A 143 -5.16 -7.00 -21.01
CA ASP A 143 -6.33 -6.90 -21.88
C ASP A 143 -7.01 -5.52 -21.89
N ASP A 144 -6.64 -4.61 -20.99
CA ASP A 144 -7.12 -3.23 -21.02
C ASP A 144 -6.36 -2.44 -22.10
N LEU A 145 -7.07 -1.92 -23.11
CA LEU A 145 -6.49 -1.14 -24.20
C LEU A 145 -7.12 0.25 -24.27
N VAL A 146 -6.29 1.28 -24.08
CA VAL A 146 -6.70 2.68 -24.27
C VAL A 146 -6.04 3.22 -25.53
N LEU A 147 -6.84 3.64 -26.51
CA LEU A 147 -6.35 4.33 -27.71
C LEU A 147 -6.44 5.84 -27.53
N LEU A 148 -5.48 6.55 -28.13
CA LEU A 148 -5.36 8.01 -28.05
C LEU A 148 -5.15 8.57 -29.46
N ALA A 149 -5.89 9.61 -29.82
CA ALA A 149 -5.73 10.29 -31.11
C ALA A 149 -5.97 11.79 -31.01
N GLY A 150 -5.23 12.56 -31.81
CA GLY A 150 -5.44 14.00 -31.97
C GLY A 150 -6.48 14.40 -33.03
N SER A 151 -7.15 13.43 -33.67
CA SER A 151 -8.21 13.69 -34.64
C SER A 151 -9.28 12.60 -34.61
N LYS A 152 -10.52 12.97 -34.95
CA LYS A 152 -11.64 12.02 -35.07
C LYS A 152 -11.35 10.91 -36.10
N VAL A 153 -10.79 11.27 -37.26
CA VAL A 153 -10.49 10.30 -38.33
C VAL A 153 -9.45 9.27 -37.87
N GLY A 154 -8.36 9.73 -37.25
CA GLY A 154 -7.33 8.82 -36.74
C GLY A 154 -7.85 7.90 -35.64
N MET A 155 -8.72 8.39 -34.76
CA MET A 155 -9.36 7.53 -33.75
C MET A 155 -10.17 6.40 -34.39
N GLN A 156 -11.00 6.72 -35.39
CA GLN A 156 -11.79 5.70 -36.09
C GLN A 156 -10.89 4.68 -36.80
N GLU A 157 -9.84 5.13 -37.48
CA GLU A 157 -8.86 4.26 -38.13
C GLU A 157 -8.19 3.30 -37.13
N SER A 158 -7.81 3.80 -35.95
CA SER A 158 -7.21 2.97 -34.90
C SER A 158 -8.19 1.92 -34.35
N ILE A 159 -9.46 2.30 -34.14
CA ILE A 159 -10.51 1.38 -33.68
C ILE A 159 -10.77 0.28 -34.71
N ASP A 160 -10.89 0.65 -35.99
CA ASP A 160 -11.14 -0.30 -37.07
C ASP A 160 -9.98 -1.30 -37.20
N ARG A 161 -8.73 -0.81 -37.09
CA ARG A 161 -7.55 -1.65 -37.16
C ARG A 161 -7.42 -2.62 -35.99
N VAL A 162 -7.75 -2.17 -34.78
CA VAL A 162 -7.82 -3.05 -33.60
C VAL A 162 -8.91 -4.10 -33.79
N PHE A 163 -10.10 -3.73 -34.28
CA PHE A 163 -11.20 -4.67 -34.49
C PHE A 163 -10.85 -5.78 -35.49
N GLU A 164 -10.25 -5.43 -36.63
CA GLU A 164 -9.82 -6.39 -37.64
C GLU A 164 -8.77 -7.37 -37.10
N VAL A 165 -7.70 -6.85 -36.51
CA VAL A 165 -6.55 -7.67 -36.09
C VAL A 165 -6.87 -8.48 -34.83
N ALA A 166 -7.59 -7.91 -33.86
CA ALA A 166 -8.03 -8.64 -32.68
C ALA A 166 -8.92 -9.83 -33.06
N SER A 167 -9.84 -9.64 -34.01
CA SER A 167 -10.70 -10.72 -34.50
C SER A 167 -9.89 -11.87 -35.11
N SER A 168 -8.80 -11.56 -35.85
CA SER A 168 -7.90 -12.59 -36.40
C SER A 168 -7.15 -13.39 -35.33
N MET A 169 -6.96 -12.80 -34.14
CA MET A 169 -6.34 -13.46 -32.98
C MET A 169 -7.36 -14.19 -32.10
N GLY A 170 -8.65 -14.16 -32.46
CA GLY A 170 -9.75 -14.72 -31.65
C GLY A 170 -10.26 -13.79 -30.54
N LEU A 171 -9.69 -12.59 -30.41
CA LEU A 171 -10.08 -11.60 -29.40
C LEU A 171 -11.30 -10.81 -29.87
N LEU A 172 -12.33 -10.77 -29.03
CA LEU A 172 -13.58 -10.07 -29.32
C LEU A 172 -13.68 -8.81 -28.47
N VAL A 173 -13.88 -7.66 -29.10
CA VAL A 173 -14.09 -6.40 -28.36
C VAL A 173 -15.51 -6.35 -27.78
N ASN A 174 -15.60 -6.07 -26.48
CA ASN A 174 -16.84 -5.90 -25.76
C ASN A 174 -17.38 -4.48 -25.95
N ASN A 175 -18.28 -4.30 -26.92
CA ASN A 175 -18.89 -3.01 -27.24
C ASN A 175 -19.65 -2.38 -26.06
N ASN A 176 -20.22 -3.18 -25.15
CA ASN A 176 -21.02 -2.65 -24.04
C ASN A 176 -20.17 -2.05 -22.93
N LYS A 177 -18.93 -2.54 -22.76
CA LYS A 177 -17.97 -2.00 -21.80
C LYS A 177 -17.07 -0.92 -22.41
N SER A 178 -16.92 -0.93 -23.73
CA SER A 178 -16.04 -0.02 -24.45
C SER A 178 -16.71 1.34 -24.67
N SER A 179 -15.93 2.42 -24.51
CA SER A 179 -16.45 3.79 -24.65
C SER A 179 -15.40 4.73 -25.24
N VAL A 180 -15.86 5.86 -25.77
CA VAL A 180 -14.98 6.92 -26.30
C VAL A 180 -15.28 8.25 -25.62
N LEU A 181 -14.26 8.90 -25.09
CA LEU A 181 -14.29 10.30 -24.69
C LEU A 181 -13.70 11.14 -25.82
N SER A 182 -14.32 12.28 -26.14
CA SER A 182 -13.85 13.15 -27.22
C SER A 182 -13.94 14.61 -26.82
N MET A 183 -12.81 15.31 -26.92
CA MET A 183 -12.61 16.69 -26.54
C MET A 183 -12.20 17.46 -27.78
N VAL A 184 -13.10 18.28 -28.33
CA VAL A 184 -12.86 19.04 -29.55
C VAL A 184 -12.83 20.53 -29.19
N PRO A 185 -11.82 21.31 -29.61
CA PRO A 185 -11.77 22.72 -29.29
C PRO A 185 -12.89 23.50 -30.00
N ASP A 186 -13.62 24.29 -29.23
CA ASP A 186 -14.52 25.33 -29.74
C ASP A 186 -13.76 26.66 -29.73
N GLY A 187 -13.28 27.05 -30.91
CA GLY A 187 -12.49 28.27 -31.10
C GLY A 187 -13.24 29.56 -30.73
N LYS A 188 -14.57 29.57 -30.84
CA LYS A 188 -15.38 30.76 -30.48
C LYS A 188 -15.51 30.90 -28.97
N ARG A 189 -15.68 29.78 -28.27
CA ARG A 189 -15.89 29.76 -26.80
C ARG A 189 -14.59 29.62 -26.00
N LYS A 190 -13.45 29.39 -26.66
CA LYS A 190 -12.15 29.07 -26.04
C LYS A 190 -12.27 27.94 -25.00
N LYS A 191 -13.13 26.95 -25.30
CA LYS A 191 -13.47 25.82 -24.43
C LYS A 191 -13.47 24.53 -25.24
N HIS A 192 -13.52 23.39 -24.56
CA HIS A 192 -13.76 22.11 -25.20
C HIS A 192 -15.26 21.87 -25.37
N HIS A 193 -15.66 21.47 -26.57
CA HIS A 193 -16.92 20.80 -26.86
C HIS A 193 -16.72 19.29 -26.74
N TYR A 194 -17.59 18.64 -25.97
CA TYR A 194 -17.54 17.20 -25.77
C TYR A 194 -18.55 16.51 -26.68
N LEU A 195 -18.08 15.58 -27.49
CA LEU A 195 -18.97 14.82 -28.35
C LEU A 195 -19.74 13.80 -27.49
N THR A 196 -21.07 13.78 -27.59
CA THR A 196 -21.97 12.87 -26.85
C THR A 196 -22.86 12.03 -27.76
N GLY A 197 -22.68 12.14 -29.08
CA GLY A 197 -23.49 11.45 -30.10
C GLY A 197 -22.87 10.14 -30.63
N LYS A 198 -23.48 9.58 -31.68
CA LYS A 198 -22.95 8.41 -32.39
C LYS A 198 -21.81 8.82 -33.33
N ASN A 199 -20.59 8.88 -32.79
CA ASN A 199 -19.42 9.38 -33.52
C ASN A 199 -18.44 8.31 -33.98
N PHE A 200 -18.38 7.18 -33.28
CA PHE A 200 -17.41 6.12 -33.51
C PHE A 200 -18.11 4.78 -33.61
N ARG A 201 -17.64 3.94 -34.54
CA ARG A 201 -18.15 2.59 -34.75
C ARG A 201 -17.05 1.56 -34.53
N ILE A 202 -17.45 0.38 -34.11
CA ILE A 202 -16.61 -0.81 -34.11
C ILE A 202 -17.32 -1.90 -34.90
N GLY A 203 -16.75 -2.26 -36.05
CA GLY A 203 -17.43 -3.04 -37.07
C GLY A 203 -18.73 -2.36 -37.53
N ARG A 204 -19.88 -2.97 -37.20
CA ARG A 204 -21.23 -2.47 -37.53
C ARG A 204 -21.97 -1.81 -36.35
N LYS A 205 -21.36 -1.78 -35.15
CA LYS A 205 -22.00 -1.28 -33.93
C LYS A 205 -21.43 0.08 -33.54
N TRP A 206 -22.28 0.93 -32.96
CA TRP A 206 -21.84 2.20 -32.39
C TRP A 206 -21.22 1.98 -31.01
N LEU A 207 -20.09 2.63 -30.76
CA LEU A 207 -19.49 2.69 -29.44
C LEU A 207 -20.21 3.71 -28.57
N SER A 208 -20.28 3.43 -27.27
CA SER A 208 -20.81 4.38 -26.30
C SER A 208 -19.89 5.61 -26.22
N GLN A 209 -20.47 6.80 -26.02
CA GLN A 209 -19.69 8.03 -25.87
C GLN A 209 -19.82 8.58 -24.45
N THR A 210 -18.70 8.72 -23.78
CA THR A 210 -18.61 9.13 -22.37
C THR A 210 -18.72 10.65 -22.27
N SER A 211 -19.56 11.13 -21.35
CA SER A 211 -19.71 12.56 -21.11
C SER A 211 -18.52 13.16 -20.34
N CYS A 212 -18.44 14.50 -20.25
CA CYS A 212 -17.34 15.15 -19.53
C CYS A 212 -17.39 15.00 -17.99
N VAL A 213 -18.56 14.66 -17.44
CA VAL A 213 -18.79 14.48 -16.00
C VAL A 213 -18.72 13.01 -15.57
N GLU A 214 -18.90 12.10 -16.52
CA GLU A 214 -18.89 10.67 -16.27
C GLU A 214 -17.49 10.20 -15.90
N ARG A 215 -17.42 9.35 -14.87
CA ARG A 215 -16.18 8.75 -14.40
C ARG A 215 -16.04 7.40 -15.03
N TRP A 216 -14.83 7.09 -15.50
CA TRP A 216 -14.46 5.72 -15.85
C TRP A 216 -13.28 5.28 -15.02
N ARG A 217 -13.25 3.99 -14.68
CA ARG A 217 -12.16 3.40 -13.93
C ARG A 217 -11.12 2.83 -14.90
N TYR A 218 -9.86 3.17 -14.69
CA TYR A 218 -8.72 2.64 -15.45
C TYR A 218 -7.59 2.31 -14.47
N LEU A 219 -7.12 1.05 -14.49
CA LEU A 219 -6.05 0.53 -13.61
C LEU A 219 -6.27 0.85 -12.12
N GLY A 220 -7.53 0.78 -11.67
CA GLY A 220 -7.89 1.02 -10.27
C GLY A 220 -8.15 2.47 -9.90
N ILE A 221 -8.01 3.42 -10.83
CA ILE A 221 -8.14 4.87 -10.62
C ILE A 221 -9.31 5.41 -11.44
N ASP A 222 -10.02 6.40 -10.90
CA ASP A 222 -11.07 7.08 -11.63
C ASP A 222 -10.50 8.21 -12.47
N PHE A 223 -10.97 8.31 -13.72
CA PHE A 223 -10.68 9.40 -14.62
C PHE A 223 -11.97 10.09 -15.04
N GLN A 224 -11.87 11.39 -15.31
CA GLN A 224 -12.85 12.19 -16.02
C GLN A 224 -12.14 12.88 -17.18
N ALA A 225 -12.90 13.58 -18.02
CA ALA A 225 -12.32 14.47 -19.02
C ALA A 225 -11.35 15.51 -18.41
N SER A 226 -11.50 15.79 -17.11
CA SER A 226 -10.63 16.69 -16.39
C SER A 226 -9.25 16.10 -16.07
N GLY A 227 -9.08 14.78 -16.09
CA GLY A 227 -7.89 14.04 -15.64
C GLY A 227 -8.22 13.02 -14.57
N CYS A 228 -7.19 12.63 -13.81
CA CYS A 228 -7.34 11.73 -12.66
C CYS A 228 -8.24 12.37 -11.57
N VAL A 229 -9.18 11.58 -11.05
CA VAL A 229 -10.15 11.97 -10.02
C VAL A 229 -10.00 11.07 -8.79
N MET A 230 -10.25 11.69 -7.63
CA MET A 230 -10.07 11.15 -6.30
C MET A 230 -11.35 10.52 -5.73
N LEU A 231 -11.24 9.35 -5.11
CA LEU A 231 -12.31 8.70 -4.32
C LEU A 231 -12.06 8.87 -2.81
N GLU A 232 -12.19 10.10 -2.29
CA GLU A 232 -12.07 10.34 -0.83
C GLU A 232 -13.19 9.66 -0.02
N HIS A 233 -14.35 9.44 -0.66
CA HIS A 233 -15.53 8.83 -0.03
C HIS A 233 -15.29 7.37 0.41
N ASP A 234 -14.55 6.60 -0.38
CA ASP A 234 -14.43 5.14 -0.18
C ASP A 234 -13.63 4.78 1.07
N ILE A 235 -12.61 5.58 1.41
CA ILE A 235 -11.84 5.38 2.64
C ILE A 235 -12.72 5.63 3.87
N LYS A 236 -13.54 6.69 3.84
CA LYS A 236 -14.44 7.04 4.96
C LYS A 236 -15.48 5.95 5.18
N VAL A 237 -16.06 5.42 4.11
CA VAL A 237 -17.00 4.30 4.18
C VAL A 237 -16.32 3.06 4.77
N ALA A 238 -15.14 2.70 4.26
CA ALA A 238 -14.43 1.51 4.75
C ALA A 238 -14.03 1.62 6.24
N LEU A 239 -13.56 2.80 6.67
CA LEU A 239 -13.26 3.08 8.08
C LEU A 239 -14.50 3.02 8.98
N THR A 240 -15.64 3.52 8.49
CA THR A 240 -16.91 3.46 9.21
C THR A 240 -17.39 2.01 9.35
N ASN A 241 -17.22 1.20 8.30
CA ASN A 241 -17.60 -0.21 8.33
C ASN A 241 -16.74 -1.02 9.30
N ILE A 242 -15.43 -0.75 9.36
CA ILE A 242 -14.53 -1.38 10.36
C ILE A 242 -14.99 -1.01 11.77
N SER A 243 -15.28 0.27 12.02
CA SER A 243 -15.71 0.74 13.34
C SER A 243 -17.06 0.18 13.80
N LYS A 244 -17.90 -0.29 12.86
CA LYS A 244 -19.20 -0.90 13.15
C LYS A 244 -19.12 -2.41 13.30
N ALA A 245 -18.05 -3.04 12.83
CA ALA A 245 -17.88 -4.48 12.90
C ALA A 245 -17.59 -4.90 14.35
N PRO A 246 -18.03 -6.09 14.78
CA PRO A 246 -17.78 -6.62 16.12
C PRO A 246 -16.34 -7.13 16.25
N LEU A 247 -15.35 -6.24 16.10
CA LEU A 247 -13.93 -6.54 16.10
C LEU A 247 -13.27 -6.12 17.41
N LYS A 248 -12.20 -6.83 17.81
CA LYS A 248 -11.31 -6.38 18.87
C LYS A 248 -10.45 -5.21 18.37
N PRO A 249 -10.06 -4.23 19.21
CA PRO A 249 -9.23 -3.09 18.78
C PRO A 249 -7.91 -3.49 18.10
N GLN A 250 -7.30 -4.59 18.53
CA GLN A 250 -6.10 -5.15 17.88
C GLN A 250 -6.37 -5.59 16.43
N GLN A 251 -7.54 -6.17 16.14
CA GLN A 251 -7.94 -6.58 14.79
C GLN A 251 -8.25 -5.35 13.91
N GLU A 252 -8.92 -4.34 14.47
CA GLU A 252 -9.16 -3.07 13.78
C GLU A 252 -7.85 -2.40 13.35
N LEU A 253 -6.87 -2.36 14.26
CA LEU A 253 -5.53 -1.85 13.99
C LEU A 253 -4.83 -2.63 12.87
N GLU A 254 -4.86 -3.95 12.91
CA GLU A 254 -4.19 -4.78 11.91
C GLU A 254 -4.86 -4.67 10.53
N ILE A 255 -6.19 -4.65 10.46
CA ILE A 255 -6.92 -4.41 9.21
C ILE A 255 -6.55 -3.04 8.64
N VAL A 256 -6.49 -1.99 9.46
CA VAL A 256 -6.14 -0.65 8.98
C VAL A 256 -4.73 -0.63 8.39
N ARG A 257 -3.75 -1.20 9.09
CA ARG A 257 -2.33 -1.17 8.71
C ARG A 257 -2.01 -2.12 7.55
N GLY A 258 -2.50 -3.36 7.62
CA GLY A 258 -2.12 -4.46 6.73
C GLY A 258 -3.00 -4.57 5.48
N HIS A 259 -4.25 -4.10 5.52
CA HIS A 259 -5.19 -4.28 4.41
C HIS A 259 -5.77 -2.97 3.88
N LEU A 260 -6.36 -2.16 4.75
CA LEU A 260 -7.11 -0.97 4.35
C LEU A 260 -6.22 0.09 3.71
N ILE A 261 -5.19 0.57 4.43
CA ILE A 261 -4.31 1.60 3.90
C ILE A 261 -3.62 1.10 2.63
N PRO A 262 -2.96 -0.08 2.60
CA PRO A 262 -2.34 -0.62 1.39
C PRO A 262 -3.27 -0.67 0.19
N ARG A 263 -4.53 -1.09 0.37
CA ARG A 263 -5.55 -1.12 -0.69
C ARG A 263 -5.77 0.24 -1.35
N PHE A 264 -5.73 1.32 -0.58
CA PHE A 264 -5.96 2.67 -1.12
C PHE A 264 -4.68 3.37 -1.57
N LEU A 265 -3.50 2.99 -1.07
CA LEU A 265 -2.23 3.68 -1.39
C LEU A 265 -2.00 3.86 -2.88
N HIS A 266 -2.32 2.85 -3.70
CA HIS A 266 -2.20 2.95 -5.16
C HIS A 266 -3.00 4.13 -5.72
N GLY A 267 -4.30 4.22 -5.41
CA GLY A 267 -5.16 5.33 -5.85
C GLY A 267 -4.78 6.67 -5.22
N LEU A 268 -4.34 6.66 -3.95
CA LEU A 268 -3.94 7.88 -3.24
C LEU A 268 -2.70 8.55 -3.80
N VAL A 269 -1.70 7.76 -4.17
CA VAL A 269 -0.47 8.25 -4.79
C VAL A 269 -0.76 8.83 -6.18
N LEU A 270 -1.75 8.28 -6.87
CA LEU A 270 -2.11 8.71 -8.23
C LEU A 270 -3.09 9.90 -8.22
N GLY A 271 -3.83 10.11 -7.12
CA GLY A 271 -4.63 11.32 -6.86
C GLY A 271 -3.98 12.35 -5.90
N ASN A 272 -4.79 13.12 -5.16
CA ASN A 272 -4.39 14.14 -4.16
C ASN A 272 -5.17 13.96 -2.84
N ILE A 273 -4.51 13.85 -1.68
CA ILE A 273 -5.17 13.86 -0.35
C ILE A 273 -4.62 14.92 0.60
N SER A 274 -5.51 15.48 1.43
CA SER A 274 -5.24 16.42 2.51
C SER A 274 -5.69 15.96 3.92
N ASP A 275 -6.63 15.01 4.07
CA ASP A 275 -7.24 14.71 5.38
C ASP A 275 -6.72 13.42 6.04
N ASP A 276 -6.38 13.51 7.34
CA ASP A 276 -5.76 12.44 8.16
C ASP A 276 -6.64 12.17 9.40
N ARG A 277 -7.87 11.72 9.17
CA ARG A 277 -8.83 11.35 10.24
C ARG A 277 -8.52 10.00 10.89
N LEU A 278 -7.54 9.25 10.37
CA LEU A 278 -7.16 7.93 10.88
C LEU A 278 -6.78 8.00 12.36
N SER A 279 -6.01 9.01 12.75
CA SER A 279 -5.58 9.20 14.14
C SER A 279 -6.75 9.39 15.11
N MET A 280 -7.83 10.05 14.69
CA MET A 280 -9.02 10.24 15.53
C MET A 280 -9.82 8.94 15.72
N LEU A 281 -9.96 8.14 14.66
CA LEU A 281 -10.66 6.85 14.76
C LEU A 281 -9.91 5.87 15.64
N VAL A 282 -8.60 5.74 15.43
CA VAL A 282 -7.74 4.87 16.24
C VAL A 282 -7.74 5.31 17.70
N ARG A 283 -7.77 6.62 17.95
CA ARG A 283 -7.89 7.17 19.30
C ARG A 283 -9.19 6.71 19.97
N ASN A 284 -10.31 6.69 19.26
CA ASN A 284 -11.58 6.22 19.79
C ASN A 284 -11.56 4.72 20.10
N TRP A 285 -11.05 3.89 19.19
CA TRP A 285 -10.92 2.44 19.39
C TRP A 285 -10.09 2.09 20.63
N LEU A 286 -8.98 2.81 20.82
CA LEU A 286 -8.06 2.61 21.94
C LEU A 286 -8.43 3.42 23.19
N ARG A 287 -9.56 4.15 23.18
CA ARG A 287 -10.02 5.03 24.26
C ARG A 287 -8.90 5.94 24.78
N LEU A 288 -8.10 6.48 23.85
CA LEU A 288 -6.96 7.31 24.17
C LEU A 288 -7.40 8.76 24.40
N PRO A 289 -6.81 9.50 25.36
CA PRO A 289 -7.15 10.89 25.56
C PRO A 289 -6.81 11.79 24.36
N ASN A 290 -7.51 12.93 24.25
CA ASN A 290 -7.39 13.82 23.08
C ASN A 290 -6.03 14.51 22.93
N ASP A 291 -5.25 14.56 24.00
CA ASP A 291 -3.94 15.19 24.08
C ASP A 291 -2.77 14.22 23.80
N VAL A 292 -3.04 12.94 23.48
CA VAL A 292 -1.99 11.99 23.10
C VAL A 292 -1.26 12.47 21.84
N SER A 293 0.07 12.46 21.91
CA SER A 293 0.96 12.81 20.80
C SER A 293 0.62 12.03 19.54
N VAL A 294 0.46 12.76 18.43
CA VAL A 294 0.29 12.18 17.08
C VAL A 294 1.49 11.28 16.70
N GLY A 295 2.66 11.51 17.30
CA GLY A 295 3.84 10.65 17.12
C GLY A 295 3.61 9.20 17.51
N TYR A 296 2.74 8.93 18.50
CA TYR A 296 2.46 7.55 18.92
C TYR A 296 1.77 6.73 17.83
N PHE A 297 0.84 7.33 17.09
CA PHE A 297 0.08 6.64 16.07
C PHE A 297 1.00 6.20 14.92
N HIS A 298 1.97 7.04 14.55
CA HIS A 298 2.75 6.88 13.32
C HIS A 298 4.17 6.35 13.50
N ALA A 299 4.76 6.44 14.70
CA ALA A 299 6.09 5.89 14.96
C ALA A 299 6.08 4.35 14.86
N ASP A 300 7.22 3.76 14.47
CA ASP A 300 7.33 2.30 14.33
C ASP A 300 7.07 1.58 15.66
N ILE A 301 6.60 0.32 15.57
CA ILE A 301 6.34 -0.52 16.75
C ILE A 301 7.61 -0.74 17.57
N LYS A 302 8.76 -0.95 16.91
CA LYS A 302 10.06 -1.08 17.60
C LYS A 302 10.40 0.17 18.43
N ASP A 303 9.98 1.35 17.98
CA ASP A 303 10.21 2.63 18.65
C ASP A 303 9.13 2.95 19.70
N GLY A 304 8.20 2.01 19.94
CA GLY A 304 7.13 2.11 20.92
C GLY A 304 5.84 2.70 20.37
N GLY A 305 5.74 2.97 19.06
CA GLY A 305 4.54 3.48 18.43
C GLY A 305 3.58 2.40 17.95
N LEU A 306 2.56 2.84 17.21
CA LEU A 306 1.53 2.01 16.60
C LEU A 306 1.79 1.74 15.10
N ALA A 307 2.82 2.29 14.46
CA ALA A 307 3.12 2.05 13.04
C ALA A 307 1.90 2.20 12.09
N ILE A 308 0.99 3.14 12.36
CA ILE A 308 -0.11 3.47 11.47
C ILE A 308 0.41 4.49 10.46
N PRO A 309 0.44 4.18 9.15
CA PRO A 309 0.95 5.12 8.16
C PRO A 309 0.20 6.46 8.20
N SER A 310 0.91 7.58 8.37
CA SER A 310 0.30 8.90 8.16
C SER A 310 0.16 9.13 6.66
N LEU A 311 -1.06 9.29 6.16
CA LEU A 311 -1.28 9.56 4.74
C LEU A 311 -0.61 10.87 4.30
N ARG A 312 -0.52 11.86 5.21
CA ARG A 312 0.13 13.15 4.94
C ARG A 312 1.63 13.05 4.70
N ALA A 313 2.29 12.01 5.21
CA ALA A 313 3.71 11.77 4.98
C ALA A 313 3.95 10.65 3.96
N THR A 314 3.20 9.55 4.06
CA THR A 314 3.37 8.35 3.23
C THR A 314 3.01 8.61 1.77
N VAL A 315 1.90 9.31 1.49
CA VAL A 315 1.47 9.56 0.12
C VAL A 315 2.47 10.45 -0.63
N PRO A 316 2.90 11.61 -0.10
CA PRO A 316 3.96 12.41 -0.73
C PRO A 316 5.29 11.66 -0.91
N ASP A 317 5.71 10.84 0.05
CA ASP A 317 6.95 10.06 -0.05
C ASP A 317 6.86 9.03 -1.19
N LEU A 318 5.74 8.33 -1.29
CA LEU A 318 5.48 7.40 -2.39
C LEU A 318 5.34 8.13 -3.74
N ILE A 319 4.76 9.33 -3.78
CA ILE A 319 4.74 10.15 -5.01
C ILE A 319 6.17 10.43 -5.47
N LEU A 320 7.05 10.90 -4.59
CA LEU A 320 8.45 11.19 -4.96
C LEU A 320 9.19 9.92 -5.42
N LYS A 321 9.01 8.80 -4.70
CA LYS A 321 9.66 7.53 -5.02
C LYS A 321 9.15 6.88 -6.31
N ARG A 322 7.86 6.97 -6.59
CA ARG A 322 7.22 6.37 -7.77
C ARG A 322 7.31 7.29 -8.99
N PHE A 323 6.77 8.51 -8.91
CA PHE A 323 6.79 9.46 -10.03
C PHE A 323 8.21 9.96 -10.35
N GLY A 324 9.11 10.02 -9.38
CA GLY A 324 10.51 10.39 -9.62
C GLY A 324 11.25 9.41 -10.53
N ARG A 325 10.77 8.16 -10.68
CA ARG A 325 11.34 7.16 -11.59
C ARG A 325 10.84 7.29 -13.02
N LEU A 326 9.81 8.10 -13.29
CA LEU A 326 9.28 8.29 -14.64
C LEU A 326 10.30 8.96 -15.57
N ASP A 327 11.11 9.89 -15.05
CA ASP A 327 12.19 10.53 -15.80
C ASP A 327 13.25 9.51 -16.29
N SER A 328 13.41 8.39 -15.56
CA SER A 328 14.32 7.28 -15.88
C SER A 328 13.64 6.07 -16.54
N SER A 329 12.36 6.18 -16.93
CA SER A 329 11.65 5.08 -17.58
C SER A 329 12.30 4.70 -18.91
N SER A 330 12.26 3.42 -19.29
CA SER A 330 12.67 2.97 -20.63
C SER A 330 11.69 3.39 -21.73
N TRP A 331 10.51 3.92 -21.37
CA TRP A 331 9.49 4.35 -22.31
C TRP A 331 9.58 5.85 -22.59
N PRO A 332 9.88 6.28 -23.83
CA PRO A 332 10.00 7.71 -24.16
C PRO A 332 8.73 8.51 -23.84
N VAL A 333 7.55 7.91 -24.04
CA VAL A 333 6.27 8.54 -23.73
C VAL A 333 6.09 8.80 -22.24
N ALA A 334 6.55 7.88 -21.36
CA ALA A 334 6.51 8.10 -19.92
C ALA A 334 7.45 9.23 -19.48
N GLN A 335 8.63 9.34 -20.11
CA GLN A 335 9.54 10.47 -19.88
C GLN A 335 8.92 11.80 -20.31
N ALA A 336 8.23 11.84 -21.47
CA ALA A 336 7.48 13.02 -21.91
C ALA A 336 6.36 13.39 -20.93
N ALA A 337 5.65 12.40 -20.39
CA ALA A 337 4.66 12.63 -19.33
C ALA A 337 5.30 13.19 -18.05
N ALA A 338 6.48 12.69 -17.65
CA ALA A 338 7.20 13.16 -16.46
C ALA A 338 7.51 14.67 -16.49
N ARG A 339 7.81 15.20 -17.69
CA ARG A 339 8.08 16.61 -17.95
C ARG A 339 6.83 17.49 -17.96
N SER A 340 5.64 16.89 -18.01
CA SER A 340 4.37 17.62 -18.00
C SER A 340 4.22 18.50 -16.76
N ALA A 341 3.60 19.67 -16.93
CA ALA A 341 3.40 20.62 -15.83
C ALA A 341 2.57 20.03 -14.68
N ARG A 342 1.68 19.07 -14.95
CA ARG A 342 0.89 18.39 -13.90
C ARG A 342 1.78 17.55 -13.00
N ILE A 343 2.61 16.69 -13.58
CA ILE A 343 3.49 15.80 -12.82
C ILE A 343 4.57 16.60 -12.10
N ARG A 344 5.17 17.61 -12.75
CA ARG A 344 6.12 18.52 -12.09
C ARG A 344 5.49 19.26 -10.90
N LYS A 345 4.27 19.78 -11.03
CA LYS A 345 3.54 20.40 -9.90
C LYS A 345 3.27 19.40 -8.78
N LYS A 346 2.93 18.15 -9.13
CA LYS A 346 2.68 17.08 -8.16
C LYS A 346 3.93 16.72 -7.37
N LEU A 347 5.06 16.55 -8.05
CA LEU A 347 6.37 16.31 -7.42
C LEU A 347 6.79 17.47 -6.53
N SER A 348 6.62 18.71 -7.00
CA SER A 348 6.92 19.92 -6.19
C SER A 348 6.05 20.01 -4.94
N TRP A 349 4.74 19.73 -5.06
CA TRP A 349 3.84 19.68 -3.91
C TRP A 349 4.25 18.59 -2.92
N ALA A 350 4.62 17.40 -3.42
CA ALA A 350 5.03 16.28 -2.59
C ALA A 350 6.33 16.58 -1.83
N ASP A 351 7.35 17.15 -2.49
CA ASP A 351 8.59 17.60 -1.84
C ASP A 351 8.31 18.64 -0.75
N LYS A 352 7.43 19.63 -1.04
CA LYS A 352 6.99 20.63 -0.04
C LYS A 352 6.29 19.99 1.15
N GLN A 353 5.49 18.94 0.96
CA GLN A 353 4.88 18.22 2.09
C GLN A 353 5.93 17.47 2.91
N ILE A 354 6.83 16.73 2.25
CA ILE A 354 7.86 15.94 2.95
C ILE A 354 8.80 16.82 3.77
N ARG A 355 9.15 18.01 3.28
CA ARG A 355 9.96 18.98 4.06
C ARG A 355 9.33 19.37 5.40
N LYS A 356 8.01 19.27 5.57
CA LYS A 356 7.35 19.49 6.87
C LYS A 356 7.62 18.38 7.87
N PHE A 357 7.85 17.16 7.38
CA PHE A 357 8.11 15.96 8.18
C PHE A 357 9.61 15.66 8.29
N THR A 358 10.47 16.22 7.46
CA THR A 358 11.90 15.88 7.48
C THR A 358 12.74 17.12 7.60
N ARG A 359 13.57 17.20 8.63
CA ARG A 359 14.76 18.06 8.65
C ARG A 359 15.90 17.28 7.99
N GLU A 360 16.75 17.96 7.23
CA GLU A 360 17.96 17.33 6.69
C GLU A 360 18.83 16.84 7.84
N ASN A 361 19.29 15.60 7.76
CA ASN A 361 20.30 15.11 8.68
C ASN A 361 21.63 15.81 8.33
N PRO A 362 22.21 16.61 9.23
CA PRO A 362 23.44 17.35 8.93
C PRO A 362 24.64 16.45 8.61
N VAL A 363 24.60 15.17 8.97
CA VAL A 363 25.69 14.21 8.74
C VAL A 363 25.50 13.38 7.47
N THR A 364 24.26 12.97 7.16
CA THR A 364 23.99 12.04 6.05
C THR A 364 23.24 12.66 4.87
N GLY A 365 22.74 13.90 5.00
CA GLY A 365 21.85 14.56 4.01
C GLY A 365 20.48 13.90 3.83
N LEU A 366 20.31 12.64 4.27
CA LEU A 366 19.10 11.84 4.11
C LEU A 366 17.93 12.33 4.97
N ARG A 367 16.76 12.42 4.33
CA ARG A 367 15.47 12.75 4.95
C ARG A 367 14.73 11.46 5.29
N SER A 368 14.25 11.31 6.54
CA SER A 368 13.55 10.09 6.99
C SER A 368 12.27 10.43 7.76
N VAL A 369 11.11 10.10 7.16
CA VAL A 369 9.79 10.22 7.78
C VAL A 369 9.68 9.34 9.05
N PRO A 370 10.15 8.07 9.07
CA PRO A 370 10.14 7.27 10.30
C PRO A 370 10.87 7.96 11.47
N ARG A 371 12.03 8.56 11.21
CA ARG A 371 12.82 9.25 12.23
C ARG A 371 12.05 10.42 12.86
N PHE A 372 11.32 11.18 12.06
CA PHE A 372 10.50 12.29 12.57
C PHE A 372 9.41 11.83 13.52
N TRP A 373 8.67 10.77 13.16
CA TRP A 373 7.61 10.27 14.03
C TRP A 373 8.16 9.71 15.34
N ARG A 374 9.28 9.00 15.27
CA ARG A 374 10.04 8.53 16.43
C ARG A 374 10.47 9.69 17.34
N ASP A 375 11.17 10.69 16.79
CA ASP A 375 11.67 11.82 17.57
C ASP A 375 10.51 12.64 18.17
N ARG A 376 9.37 12.74 17.46
CA ARG A 376 8.12 13.34 17.96
C ARG A 376 7.46 12.52 19.07
N LEU A 377 7.52 11.20 19.02
CA LEU A 377 7.06 10.32 20.10
C LEU A 377 7.96 10.47 21.33
N TRP A 378 9.27 10.38 21.15
CA TRP A 378 10.25 10.40 22.22
C TRP A 378 10.42 11.77 22.90
N SER A 379 10.15 12.86 22.20
CA SER A 379 10.09 14.21 22.79
C SER A 379 8.79 14.48 23.55
N SER A 380 7.74 13.68 23.32
CA SER A 380 6.49 13.82 24.03
C SER A 380 6.57 13.22 25.44
N VAL A 381 5.79 13.79 26.37
CA VAL A 381 5.60 13.21 27.71
C VAL A 381 4.97 11.81 27.64
N ASP A 382 4.23 11.52 26.56
CA ASP A 382 3.56 10.25 26.32
C ASP A 382 4.57 9.12 26.06
N GLY A 383 5.55 9.36 25.18
CA GLY A 383 6.52 8.37 24.70
C GLY A 383 7.96 8.56 25.15
N PHE A 384 8.24 9.50 26.05
CA PHE A 384 9.60 9.75 26.56
C PHE A 384 10.28 8.48 27.09
N GLU A 385 9.52 7.64 27.77
CA GLU A 385 10.01 6.41 28.42
C GLU A 385 10.14 5.22 27.44
N LEU A 386 9.77 5.43 26.17
CA LEU A 386 9.85 4.43 25.09
C LEU A 386 11.13 4.54 24.26
N ARG A 387 12.04 5.47 24.59
CA ARG A 387 13.29 5.70 23.85
C ARG A 387 14.18 4.46 23.73
N GLU A 388 14.14 3.61 24.75
CA GLU A 388 14.94 2.39 24.80
C GLU A 388 14.20 1.17 24.23
N SER A 389 12.92 1.28 23.83
CA SER A 389 12.16 0.14 23.30
C SER A 389 12.80 -0.43 22.04
N ALA A 390 13.45 0.41 21.24
CA ALA A 390 14.13 0.01 20.02
C ALA A 390 15.31 -0.94 20.28
N ARG A 391 15.88 -0.93 21.50
CA ARG A 391 16.94 -1.86 21.92
C ARG A 391 16.41 -3.25 22.26
N THR A 392 15.11 -3.33 22.60
CA THR A 392 14.44 -4.59 22.94
C THR A 392 13.11 -4.70 22.17
N PRO A 393 13.12 -4.93 20.84
CA PRO A 393 11.89 -4.96 20.03
C PRO A 393 10.85 -5.97 20.52
N ALA A 394 11.26 -7.02 21.24
CA ALA A 394 10.36 -7.98 21.87
C ALA A 394 9.35 -7.31 22.84
N SER A 395 9.71 -6.19 23.49
CA SER A 395 8.85 -5.53 24.47
C SER A 395 7.62 -4.85 23.85
N THR A 396 7.61 -4.64 22.53
CA THR A 396 6.51 -3.98 21.81
C THR A 396 5.85 -4.90 20.78
N LYS A 397 6.35 -6.13 20.64
CA LYS A 397 5.85 -7.14 19.70
C LYS A 397 4.37 -7.45 19.93
N TRP A 398 3.93 -7.38 21.19
CA TRP A 398 2.55 -7.63 21.59
C TRP A 398 1.52 -6.68 20.96
N ILE A 399 1.94 -5.52 20.44
CA ILE A 399 1.07 -4.57 19.72
C ILE A 399 0.56 -5.16 18.39
N ARG A 400 1.25 -6.19 17.87
CA ARG A 400 0.93 -6.86 16.61
C ARG A 400 0.54 -8.32 16.75
N GLU A 401 1.03 -9.00 17.78
CA GLU A 401 0.77 -10.41 17.96
C GLU A 401 -0.69 -10.67 18.34
N GLU A 402 -1.28 -11.69 17.71
CA GLU A 402 -2.62 -12.14 18.02
C GLU A 402 -2.61 -12.96 19.31
N PHE A 403 -2.86 -12.31 20.45
CA PHE A 403 -3.14 -13.04 21.67
C PHE A 403 -4.63 -13.39 21.70
N SER A 404 -4.94 -14.67 21.48
CA SER A 404 -6.27 -15.24 21.65
C SER A 404 -6.87 -14.94 23.03
N HIS A 405 -6.01 -14.87 24.07
CA HIS A 405 -6.41 -14.75 25.47
C HIS A 405 -6.53 -13.31 26.01
N VAL A 406 -6.21 -12.28 25.24
CA VAL A 406 -6.33 -10.88 25.72
C VAL A 406 -7.73 -10.34 25.41
N SER A 407 -8.41 -9.83 26.45
CA SER A 407 -9.70 -9.18 26.31
C SER A 407 -9.55 -7.79 25.70
N CYS A 408 -10.61 -7.24 25.08
CA CYS A 408 -10.58 -5.88 24.54
C CYS A 408 -10.23 -4.85 25.60
N ARG A 409 -10.72 -5.03 26.83
CA ARG A 409 -10.47 -4.12 27.95
C ARG A 409 -8.99 -4.14 28.34
N ASP A 410 -8.40 -5.33 28.46
CA ASP A 410 -7.00 -5.47 28.88
C ASP A 410 -6.06 -4.93 27.80
N PHE A 411 -6.35 -5.19 26.52
CA PHE A 411 -5.56 -4.61 25.42
C PHE A 411 -5.55 -3.08 25.45
N VAL A 412 -6.71 -2.46 25.67
CA VAL A 412 -6.81 -0.99 25.80
C VAL A 412 -6.02 -0.50 27.01
N GLN A 413 -6.12 -1.18 28.16
CA GLN A 413 -5.35 -0.83 29.35
C GLN A 413 -3.84 -1.00 29.15
N PHE A 414 -3.40 -2.06 28.46
CA PHE A 414 -2.00 -2.26 28.12
C PHE A 414 -1.49 -1.14 27.22
N VAL A 415 -2.25 -0.75 26.20
CA VAL A 415 -1.94 0.39 25.34
C VAL A 415 -1.85 1.69 26.15
N GLN A 416 -2.82 1.95 27.03
CA GLN A 416 -2.86 3.15 27.88
C GLN A 416 -1.76 3.19 28.94
N THR A 417 -1.21 2.04 29.31
CA THR A 417 -0.10 1.90 30.27
C THR A 417 1.25 1.98 29.57
N HIS A 418 1.35 1.38 28.38
CA HIS A 418 2.53 1.38 27.51
C HIS A 418 2.92 2.79 27.12
N ILE A 419 1.94 3.59 26.74
CA ILE A 419 2.10 5.03 26.62
C ILE A 419 1.69 5.69 27.94
N ASN A 420 2.23 6.84 28.30
CA ASN A 420 1.88 7.53 29.55
C ASN A 420 0.47 8.18 29.49
N ALA A 421 -0.57 7.39 29.14
CA ALA A 421 -1.96 7.80 28.93
C ALA A 421 -2.87 7.62 30.14
N LEU A 422 -2.44 6.89 31.17
CA LEU A 422 -3.15 6.84 32.44
C LEU A 422 -3.13 8.21 33.15
N PRO A 423 -4.14 8.51 33.99
CA PRO A 423 -4.17 9.75 34.75
C PRO A 423 -2.97 9.88 35.70
N SER A 424 -2.11 10.87 35.43
CA SER A 424 -0.99 11.26 36.30
C SER A 424 -1.00 12.79 36.48
N ARG A 425 -0.36 13.35 37.51
CA ARG A 425 -0.28 14.83 37.67
C ARG A 425 0.24 15.49 36.40
N VAL A 426 1.35 14.98 35.86
CA VAL A 426 1.96 15.50 34.62
C VAL A 426 0.99 15.46 33.44
N ARG A 427 0.10 14.46 33.36
CA ARG A 427 -0.91 14.39 32.30
C ARG A 427 -2.08 15.33 32.56
N THR A 428 -2.68 15.25 33.74
CA THR A 428 -3.86 16.03 34.13
C THR A 428 -3.60 17.54 34.24
N SER A 429 -2.34 17.95 34.35
CA SER A 429 -1.92 19.35 34.36
C SER A 429 -1.74 19.96 32.97
N ARG A 430 -1.80 19.17 31.89
CA ARG A 430 -1.64 19.69 30.52
C ARG A 430 -2.77 20.67 30.18
N GLY A 431 -2.40 21.79 29.57
CA GLY A 431 -3.35 22.87 29.24
C GLY A 431 -3.81 23.71 30.44
N ARG A 432 -3.32 23.44 31.66
CA ARG A 432 -3.55 24.28 32.83
C ARG A 432 -2.35 25.19 33.06
N ARG A 433 -2.59 26.39 33.58
CA ARG A 433 -1.52 27.24 34.12
C ARG A 433 -1.02 26.60 35.41
N ILE A 434 0.22 26.14 35.40
CA ILE A 434 0.89 25.57 36.58
C ILE A 434 1.74 26.69 37.17
N GLY A 435 1.60 26.95 38.47
CA GLY A 435 2.32 28.04 39.13
C GLY A 435 3.79 27.69 39.40
N ARG A 436 4.05 26.46 39.87
CA ARG A 436 5.40 25.95 40.17
C ARG A 436 5.62 24.56 39.58
N GLU A 437 6.83 24.27 39.07
CA GLU A 437 7.16 22.95 38.52
C GLU A 437 7.00 21.80 39.53
N THR A 438 7.18 22.08 40.83
CA THR A 438 7.01 21.12 41.93
C THR A 438 5.57 20.60 42.06
N GLU A 439 4.57 21.29 41.52
CA GLU A 439 3.18 20.81 41.47
C GLU A 439 3.03 19.54 40.60
N LEU A 440 4.02 19.25 39.75
CA LEU A 440 4.05 18.07 38.91
C LEU A 440 4.74 16.87 39.57
N ASN A 441 5.33 17.05 40.76
CA ASN A 441 5.99 15.98 41.51
C ASN A 441 4.99 14.92 41.97
N CYS A 442 5.50 13.72 42.25
CA CYS A 442 4.69 12.60 42.70
C CYS A 442 3.84 12.94 43.93
N ARG A 443 2.55 12.58 43.91
CA ARG A 443 1.63 12.67 45.06
C ARG A 443 2.11 11.88 46.27
N ALA A 444 2.99 10.91 46.08
CA ALA A 444 3.61 10.14 47.15
C ALA A 444 4.82 10.84 47.78
N GLY A 445 5.15 12.08 47.38
CA GLY A 445 6.25 12.84 47.95
C GLY A 445 7.61 12.61 47.28
N CYS A 446 7.68 11.88 46.16
CA CYS A 446 8.93 11.79 45.39
C CYS A 446 9.27 13.14 44.74
N VAL A 447 10.56 13.46 44.65
CA VAL A 447 11.07 14.69 44.00
C VAL A 447 10.93 14.67 42.47
N VAL A 448 10.67 13.49 41.90
CA VAL A 448 10.48 13.31 40.46
C VAL A 448 9.04 13.56 40.01
N ARG A 449 8.89 14.01 38.76
CA ARG A 449 7.59 14.28 38.13
C ARG A 449 6.72 13.02 38.05
N GLU A 450 5.44 13.13 38.39
CA GLU A 450 4.48 12.03 38.37
C GLU A 450 4.07 11.64 36.94
N LYS A 451 4.87 10.76 36.34
CA LYS A 451 4.51 10.03 35.13
C LYS A 451 4.04 8.62 35.50
N THR A 452 3.27 7.98 34.62
CA THR A 452 2.84 6.58 34.76
C THR A 452 4.04 5.65 34.96
N ALA A 453 5.11 5.83 34.19
CA ALA A 453 6.33 5.02 34.33
C ALA A 453 6.98 5.16 35.72
N HIS A 454 7.08 6.38 36.27
CA HIS A 454 7.57 6.58 37.63
C HIS A 454 6.66 5.87 38.65
N THR A 455 5.35 6.09 38.55
CA THR A 455 4.38 5.48 39.46
C THR A 455 4.45 3.95 39.42
N ILE A 456 4.63 3.35 38.25
CA ILE A 456 4.66 1.90 38.11
C ILE A 456 6.02 1.31 38.47
N GLN A 457 7.14 1.96 38.14
CA GLN A 457 8.47 1.35 38.19
C GLN A 457 9.40 1.85 39.30
N GLN A 458 9.16 3.03 39.87
CA GLN A 458 10.12 3.65 40.80
C GLN A 458 9.50 4.13 42.12
N CYS A 459 8.24 4.57 42.11
CA CYS A 459 7.60 5.18 43.28
C CYS A 459 7.59 4.26 44.50
N TRP A 460 8.09 4.70 45.66
CA TRP A 460 8.11 3.86 46.87
C TRP A 460 6.70 3.37 47.28
N ARG A 461 5.66 4.18 47.06
CA ARG A 461 4.27 3.83 47.39
C ARG A 461 3.75 2.61 46.63
N THR A 462 4.27 2.33 45.44
CA THR A 462 3.86 1.17 44.61
C THR A 462 4.85 0.00 44.70
N HIS A 463 5.79 0.04 45.66
CA HIS A 463 6.84 -0.97 45.78
C HIS A 463 6.29 -2.40 45.91
N GLY A 464 5.28 -2.63 46.75
CA GLY A 464 4.65 -3.95 46.89
C GLY A 464 4.08 -4.48 45.58
N GLY A 465 3.42 -3.62 44.79
CA GLY A 465 2.93 -3.98 43.45
C GLY A 465 4.05 -4.26 42.44
N ARG A 466 5.25 -3.72 42.64
CA ARG A 466 6.42 -4.09 41.81
C ARG A 466 6.93 -5.48 42.15
N ILE A 467 7.03 -5.80 43.44
CA ILE A 467 7.43 -7.12 43.93
C ILE A 467 6.47 -8.17 43.35
N LEU A 468 5.16 -7.98 43.52
CA LEU A 468 4.16 -8.91 42.98
C LEU A 468 4.26 -9.10 41.45
N ARG A 469 4.56 -8.04 40.69
CA ARG A 469 4.76 -8.15 39.23
C ARG A 469 6.06 -8.88 38.89
N HIS A 470 7.13 -8.59 39.61
CA HIS A 470 8.41 -9.29 39.45
C HIS A 470 8.23 -10.78 39.70
N ASP A 471 7.67 -11.15 40.86
CA ASP A 471 7.49 -12.54 41.28
C ASP A 471 6.59 -13.30 40.30
N ARG A 472 5.58 -12.63 39.74
CA ARG A 472 4.74 -13.21 38.69
C ARG A 472 5.51 -13.50 37.41
N VAL A 473 6.41 -12.60 36.97
CA VAL A 473 7.26 -12.85 35.80
C VAL A 473 8.24 -13.99 36.08
N VAL A 474 8.84 -14.04 37.26
CA VAL A 474 9.70 -15.15 37.70
C VAL A 474 8.93 -16.47 37.63
N SER A 475 7.70 -16.51 38.15
CA SER A 475 6.85 -17.71 38.10
C SER A 475 6.55 -18.13 36.66
N LEU A 476 6.17 -17.19 35.79
CA LEU A 476 5.85 -17.49 34.38
C LEU A 476 7.07 -18.05 33.61
N VAL A 477 8.26 -17.49 33.84
CA VAL A 477 9.50 -18.00 33.23
C VAL A 477 9.82 -19.39 33.78
N ALA A 478 9.69 -19.60 35.09
CA ALA A 478 9.94 -20.89 35.71
C ALA A 478 8.96 -21.98 35.21
N GLU A 479 7.66 -21.67 35.13
CA GLU A 479 6.61 -22.55 34.60
C GLU A 479 6.89 -22.93 33.14
N ALA A 480 7.31 -21.96 32.31
CA ALA A 480 7.66 -22.21 30.90
C ALA A 480 8.90 -23.12 30.78
N MET A 481 9.95 -22.87 31.55
CA MET A 481 11.16 -23.71 31.56
C MET A 481 10.87 -25.13 32.06
N ALA A 482 10.06 -25.26 33.12
CA ALA A 482 9.65 -26.57 33.63
C ALA A 482 8.84 -27.36 32.59
N SER A 483 7.93 -26.69 31.86
CA SER A 483 7.16 -27.29 30.77
C SER A 483 8.07 -27.81 29.64
N ASP A 484 9.18 -27.11 29.39
CA ASP A 484 10.24 -27.51 28.46
C ASP A 484 11.24 -28.53 29.08
N GLN A 485 10.87 -29.20 30.17
CA GLN A 485 11.66 -30.24 30.85
C GLN A 485 13.02 -29.76 31.41
N TRP A 486 13.10 -28.49 31.82
CA TRP A 486 14.22 -28.03 32.64
C TRP A 486 13.97 -28.39 34.11
N SER A 487 15.03 -28.75 34.83
CA SER A 487 15.02 -28.72 36.30
C SER A 487 15.15 -27.27 36.74
N VAL A 488 14.14 -26.71 37.42
CA VAL A 488 14.08 -25.29 37.77
C VAL A 488 14.00 -25.10 39.28
N VAL A 489 14.81 -24.20 39.83
CA VAL A 489 14.77 -23.75 41.22
C VAL A 489 14.59 -22.23 41.25
N THR A 490 13.55 -21.75 41.89
CA THR A 490 13.24 -20.31 42.04
C THR A 490 13.79 -19.75 43.36
N GLU A 491 14.32 -18.54 43.32
CA GLU A 491 14.96 -17.83 44.44
C GLU A 491 16.04 -18.62 45.24
N PRO A 492 16.92 -19.40 44.58
CA PRO A 492 17.94 -20.16 45.31
C PRO A 492 18.96 -19.26 46.01
N HIS A 493 19.33 -19.71 47.21
CA HIS A 493 20.37 -19.10 48.03
C HIS A 493 21.66 -19.90 47.85
N VAL A 494 22.51 -19.47 46.92
CA VAL A 494 23.75 -20.20 46.57
C VAL A 494 24.93 -19.62 47.33
N LYS A 495 25.52 -20.40 48.25
CA LYS A 495 26.76 -20.02 48.94
C LYS A 495 27.95 -20.21 48.00
N THR A 496 28.67 -19.13 47.70
CA THR A 496 29.88 -19.16 46.88
C THR A 496 31.09 -18.67 47.69
N SER A 497 32.30 -18.94 47.19
CA SER A 497 33.55 -18.41 47.78
C SER A 497 33.59 -16.87 47.81
N LYS A 498 32.77 -16.20 47.00
CA LYS A 498 32.58 -14.74 46.96
C LYS A 498 31.33 -14.27 47.71
N GLY A 499 30.80 -15.08 48.62
CA GLY A 499 29.61 -14.78 49.42
C GLY A 499 28.31 -15.41 48.91
N LEU A 500 27.20 -15.06 49.55
CA LEU A 500 25.86 -15.53 49.20
C LEU A 500 25.37 -14.85 47.92
N ARG A 501 24.97 -15.65 46.93
CA ARG A 501 24.35 -15.17 45.68
C ARG A 501 22.87 -15.54 45.71
N LYS A 502 22.03 -14.55 45.41
CA LYS A 502 20.58 -14.71 45.24
C LYS A 502 20.27 -14.43 43.78
N SER A 503 19.82 -15.46 43.09
CA SER A 503 19.34 -15.38 41.70
C SER A 503 17.86 -15.69 41.69
N ASP A 504 17.12 -15.14 40.74
CA ASP A 504 15.67 -15.40 40.67
C ASP A 504 15.37 -16.82 40.22
N ILE A 505 16.13 -17.35 39.25
CA ILE A 505 15.93 -18.70 38.73
C ILE A 505 17.29 -19.35 38.42
N VAL A 506 17.47 -20.59 38.86
CA VAL A 506 18.54 -21.48 38.39
C VAL A 506 17.88 -22.68 37.71
N ALA A 507 18.25 -22.94 36.46
CA ALA A 507 17.69 -24.03 35.69
C ALA A 507 18.78 -24.91 35.08
N ALA A 508 18.55 -26.22 34.98
CA ALA A 508 19.48 -27.18 34.39
C ALA A 508 18.78 -28.13 33.41
N LYS A 509 19.42 -28.40 32.26
CA LYS A 509 18.97 -29.38 31.26
C LYS A 509 20.16 -29.90 30.46
N GLY A 510 20.28 -31.22 30.32
CA GLY A 510 21.29 -31.86 29.45
C GLY A 510 22.75 -31.47 29.75
N GLY A 511 23.10 -31.28 31.04
CA GLY A 511 24.45 -30.85 31.44
C GLY A 511 24.73 -29.35 31.33
N VAL A 512 23.76 -28.55 30.86
CA VAL A 512 23.83 -27.09 30.81
C VAL A 512 23.05 -26.50 31.97
N GLY A 513 23.69 -25.61 32.74
CA GLY A 513 23.05 -24.79 33.77
C GLY A 513 22.91 -23.33 33.33
N VAL A 514 21.75 -22.72 33.58
CA VAL A 514 21.46 -21.32 33.27
C VAL A 514 20.98 -20.62 34.53
N ILE A 515 21.48 -19.41 34.75
CA ILE A 515 21.00 -18.50 35.80
C ILE A 515 20.22 -17.39 35.11
N VAL A 516 18.97 -17.19 35.52
CA VAL A 516 18.09 -16.15 34.98
C VAL A 516 17.77 -15.16 36.09
N ASP A 517 18.00 -13.88 35.78
CA ASP A 517 17.74 -12.72 36.63
C ASP A 517 16.70 -11.86 35.93
N VAL A 518 15.55 -11.65 36.58
CA VAL A 518 14.35 -11.06 36.01
C VAL A 518 14.30 -9.58 36.38
N HIS A 519 14.42 -8.72 35.37
CA HIS A 519 14.25 -7.28 35.55
C HIS A 519 13.02 -6.76 34.81
N VAL A 520 12.07 -6.23 35.57
CA VAL A 520 10.89 -5.52 35.03
C VAL A 520 11.20 -4.02 34.98
N VAL A 521 11.67 -3.53 33.83
CA VAL A 521 12.02 -2.12 33.63
C VAL A 521 11.06 -1.44 32.64
N SER A 522 10.69 -0.18 32.89
CA SER A 522 10.33 0.73 31.78
C SER A 522 11.62 1.22 31.14
N GLY A 523 11.60 1.65 29.88
CA GLY A 523 12.76 1.95 29.03
C GLY A 523 13.72 3.07 29.48
N GLN A 524 14.12 3.12 30.75
CA GLN A 524 15.36 3.70 31.23
C GLN A 524 16.00 2.67 32.16
N ARG A 525 17.23 2.23 31.86
CA ARG A 525 18.02 1.51 32.85
C ARG A 525 18.18 2.43 34.06
N PRO A 526 18.00 1.93 35.30
CA PRO A 526 18.52 2.65 36.45
C PRO A 526 20.00 2.90 36.19
N SER A 527 20.46 4.15 36.32
CA SER A 527 21.89 4.43 36.47
C SER A 527 22.36 3.59 37.65
N ARG A 528 23.21 2.59 37.37
CA ARG A 528 23.84 1.77 38.39
C ARG A 528 24.66 2.63 39.33
#